data_AF-A0A528DHS5-F1
#
_entry.id   AF-A0A528DHS5-F1
#
_cell.length_a   1.000
_cell.length_b   1.000
_cell.length_c   1.000
_cell.angle_alpha   90.00
_cell.angle_beta   90.00
_cell.angle_gamma   90.00
#
_symmetry.space_group_name_H-M   'P 1'
#
loop_
_entity.id
_entity.type
_entity.pdbx_description
1 polymer ?
#
loop_
_entity_poly.entity_id
_entity_poly.type
_entity_poly.pdbx_seq_one_letter_code
_entity_poly.pdbx_strand_id
1 'polypeptide(L)'
;MKPSVISALCLGLLSATAAKAADTGSQAFSTSRIAQTAGQYGHYIGSDVRSMDPLGSLGGNAGYNNTGSGNIGAFNSGTGNVGAFNGNNNTSSTSGNHNIGAFNGNGNTGEYDGNANVGAFNGNFNGGSFNGNSNVGAFNGNFNGRGNR
;
A
#
# COMPACT_ATOMS: atom_id res chain seq x y z
N MET A 1 -68.41 -41.31 26.85
CA MET A 1 -68.01 -40.14 26.03
C MET A 1 -67.67 -40.62 24.62
N LYS A 2 -67.80 -39.79 23.57
CA LYS A 2 -67.63 -40.23 22.17
C LYS A 2 -66.14 -40.26 21.77
N PRO A 3 -65.60 -41.35 21.16
CA PRO A 3 -64.16 -41.50 20.93
C PRO A 3 -63.57 -40.51 19.91
N SER A 4 -64.40 -39.94 19.03
CA SER A 4 -63.96 -38.94 18.03
C SER A 4 -63.36 -37.66 18.64
N VAL A 5 -63.79 -37.27 19.85
CA VAL A 5 -63.36 -36.01 20.50
C VAL A 5 -61.88 -36.06 20.92
N ILE A 6 -61.41 -37.23 21.38
CA ILE A 6 -60.01 -37.40 21.82
C ILE A 6 -59.08 -37.37 20.61
N SER A 7 -59.43 -38.09 19.52
CA SER A 7 -58.60 -38.16 18.31
C SER A 7 -58.42 -36.79 17.64
N ALA A 8 -59.49 -35.99 17.56
CA ALA A 8 -59.42 -34.63 17.03
C ALA A 8 -58.52 -33.70 17.86
N LEU A 9 -58.58 -33.81 19.21
CA LEU A 9 -57.73 -33.02 20.10
C LEU A 9 -56.24 -33.39 19.94
N CYS A 10 -55.92 -34.69 19.86
CA CYS A 10 -54.55 -35.15 19.63
C CYS A 10 -53.99 -34.66 18.28
N LEU A 11 -54.78 -34.70 17.20
CA LEU A 11 -54.37 -34.19 15.89
C LEU A 11 -54.17 -32.67 15.88
N GLY A 12 -55.00 -31.92 16.62
CA GLY A 12 -54.86 -30.48 16.80
C GLY A 12 -53.56 -30.10 17.53
N LEU A 13 -53.22 -30.81 18.60
CA LEU A 13 -51.97 -30.56 19.32
C LEU A 13 -50.72 -30.94 18.50
N LEU A 14 -50.76 -32.05 17.74
CA LEU A 14 -49.65 -32.45 16.86
C LEU A 14 -49.41 -31.46 15.72
N SER A 15 -50.47 -30.95 15.08
CA SER A 15 -50.34 -29.97 14.00
C SER A 15 -49.88 -28.60 14.51
N ALA A 16 -50.34 -28.17 15.69
CA ALA A 16 -49.87 -26.94 16.34
C ALA A 16 -48.39 -26.99 16.76
N THR A 17 -47.89 -28.15 17.24
CA THR A 17 -46.46 -28.30 17.57
C THR A 17 -45.58 -28.46 16.33
N ALA A 18 -46.05 -29.16 15.29
CA ALA A 18 -45.34 -29.29 14.02
C ALA A 18 -45.14 -27.93 13.31
N ALA A 19 -46.18 -27.09 13.27
CA ALA A 19 -46.07 -25.73 12.71
C ALA A 19 -45.01 -24.90 13.43
N LYS A 20 -45.06 -24.86 14.76
CA LYS A 20 -44.13 -24.06 15.59
C LYS A 20 -42.66 -24.56 15.51
N ALA A 21 -42.45 -25.83 15.18
CA ALA A 21 -41.12 -26.40 14.97
C ALA A 21 -40.46 -25.87 13.68
N ALA A 22 -41.23 -25.71 12.59
CA ALA A 22 -40.72 -25.22 11.31
C ALA A 22 -40.18 -23.78 11.41
N ASP A 23 -40.89 -22.91 12.13
CA ASP A 23 -40.47 -21.52 12.39
C ASP A 23 -39.21 -21.45 13.25
N THR A 24 -39.03 -22.37 14.20
CA THR A 24 -37.89 -22.32 15.13
C THR A 24 -36.58 -22.75 14.46
N GLY A 25 -36.63 -23.75 13.56
CA GLY A 25 -35.43 -24.22 12.85
C GLY A 25 -35.00 -23.33 11.69
N SER A 26 -35.94 -22.77 10.93
CA SER A 26 -35.66 -21.97 9.73
C SER A 26 -35.15 -20.56 10.04
N GLN A 27 -35.66 -19.91 11.08
CA GLN A 27 -35.30 -18.52 11.40
C GLN A 27 -33.91 -18.39 12.06
N ALA A 28 -33.37 -19.48 12.61
CA ALA A 28 -32.04 -19.51 13.24
C ALA A 28 -30.89 -19.32 12.24
N PHE A 29 -31.03 -19.88 11.02
CA PHE A 29 -30.09 -19.73 9.91
C PHE A 29 -30.57 -18.68 8.90
N SER A 30 -31.03 -17.53 9.40
CA SER A 30 -31.30 -16.37 8.54
C SER A 30 -30.05 -16.01 7.74
N THR A 31 -30.11 -16.18 6.42
CA THR A 31 -29.00 -15.84 5.51
C THR A 31 -28.58 -14.39 5.63
N SER A 32 -29.48 -13.50 6.06
CA SER A 32 -29.15 -12.12 6.43
C SER A 32 -28.11 -12.05 7.55
N ARG A 33 -28.24 -12.83 8.63
CA ARG A 33 -27.30 -12.87 9.75
C ARG A 33 -25.96 -13.45 9.34
N ILE A 34 -25.95 -14.48 8.50
CA ILE A 34 -24.72 -15.09 7.98
C ILE A 34 -24.01 -14.11 7.04
N ALA A 35 -24.74 -13.42 6.15
CA ALA A 35 -24.18 -12.39 5.27
C ALA A 35 -23.72 -11.13 6.03
N GLN A 36 -24.41 -10.74 7.11
CA GLN A 36 -23.99 -9.68 8.03
C GLN A 36 -22.69 -10.08 8.72
N THR A 37 -22.62 -11.26 9.34
CA THR A 37 -21.43 -11.73 10.05
C THR A 37 -20.25 -11.98 9.11
N ALA A 38 -20.46 -12.60 7.94
CA ALA A 38 -19.43 -12.79 6.93
C ALA A 38 -19.00 -11.46 6.29
N GLY A 39 -19.92 -10.52 6.08
CA GLY A 39 -19.61 -9.16 5.64
C GLY A 39 -18.85 -8.36 6.70
N GLN A 40 -19.15 -8.57 7.98
CA GLN A 40 -18.45 -7.94 9.10
C GLN A 40 -17.04 -8.52 9.28
N TYR A 41 -16.85 -9.84 9.23
CA TYR A 41 -15.52 -10.45 9.20
C TYR A 41 -14.75 -10.12 7.93
N GLY A 42 -15.41 -10.05 6.77
CA GLY A 42 -14.81 -9.58 5.52
C GLY A 42 -14.43 -8.09 5.57
N HIS A 43 -15.17 -7.28 6.31
CA HIS A 43 -14.82 -5.89 6.59
C HIS A 43 -13.66 -5.79 7.57
N TYR A 44 -13.59 -6.62 8.61
CA TYR A 44 -12.45 -6.68 9.53
C TYR A 44 -11.19 -7.17 8.82
N ILE A 45 -11.20 -8.32 8.17
CA ILE A 45 -10.07 -8.80 7.35
C ILE A 45 -9.70 -7.74 6.29
N GLY A 46 -10.71 -7.11 5.67
CA GLY A 46 -10.51 -6.03 4.72
C GLY A 46 -9.97 -4.73 5.33
N SER A 47 -10.22 -4.43 6.62
CA SER A 47 -9.62 -3.30 7.32
C SER A 47 -8.22 -3.64 7.80
N ASP A 48 -8.00 -4.85 8.30
CA ASP A 48 -6.75 -5.33 8.86
C ASP A 48 -5.69 -5.46 7.74
N VAL A 49 -6.06 -5.99 6.56
CA VAL A 49 -5.21 -6.01 5.37
C VAL A 49 -4.93 -4.60 4.82
N ARG A 50 -5.86 -3.65 4.95
CA ARG A 50 -5.62 -2.23 4.62
C ARG A 50 -4.90 -1.46 5.74
N SER A 51 -4.83 -2.05 6.94
CA SER A 51 -4.11 -1.56 8.12
C SER A 51 -2.74 -2.23 8.27
N MET A 52 -2.39 -3.16 7.37
CA MET A 52 -1.00 -3.61 7.14
C MET A 52 -0.21 -2.54 6.37
N ASP A 53 -0.21 -1.31 6.90
CA ASP A 53 0.88 -0.38 6.71
C ASP A 53 1.99 -0.78 7.69
N PRO A 54 3.11 -1.40 7.24
CA PRO A 54 4.18 -1.84 8.13
C PRO A 54 5.00 -0.68 8.72
N LEU A 55 4.70 0.58 8.36
CA LEU A 55 5.40 1.80 8.79
C LEU A 55 4.47 2.79 9.53
N GLY A 56 3.39 2.27 10.13
CA GLY A 56 2.29 3.05 10.69
C GLY A 56 2.67 4.24 11.57
N SER A 57 1.91 5.32 11.44
CA SER A 57 2.06 6.61 12.15
C SER A 57 3.31 7.46 11.83
N LEU A 58 4.16 7.08 10.87
CA LEU A 58 5.36 7.85 10.50
C LEU A 58 5.30 8.57 9.13
N GLY A 59 4.21 8.44 8.36
CA GLY A 59 4.05 9.11 7.06
C GLY A 59 4.85 8.44 5.94
N GLY A 60 4.52 7.18 5.65
CA GLY A 60 5.34 6.24 4.88
C GLY A 60 4.95 6.02 3.42
N ASN A 61 5.82 5.26 2.74
CA ASN A 61 5.74 4.81 1.35
C ASN A 61 6.70 3.59 1.23
N ALA A 62 6.38 2.33 0.90
CA ALA A 62 5.27 1.69 0.19
C ALA A 62 5.35 1.76 -1.35
N GLY A 63 6.49 1.38 -1.95
CA GLY A 63 6.71 1.36 -3.41
C GLY A 63 5.64 0.61 -4.21
N TYR A 64 5.37 0.96 -5.47
CA TYR A 64 6.27 1.46 -6.54
C TYR A 64 5.66 2.68 -7.27
N ASN A 65 6.50 3.66 -7.70
CA ASN A 65 6.15 4.99 -8.24
C ASN A 65 5.65 6.03 -7.21
N ASN A 66 6.48 6.40 -6.22
CA ASN A 66 6.07 7.28 -5.12
C ASN A 66 6.76 8.65 -5.15
N THR A 67 6.19 9.69 -4.54
CA THR A 67 6.80 11.03 -4.50
C THR A 67 6.65 11.74 -3.15
N GLY A 68 7.14 11.12 -2.07
CA GLY A 68 7.34 11.75 -0.75
C GLY A 68 6.12 11.72 0.18
N SER A 69 6.27 11.56 1.50
CA SER A 69 7.49 11.34 2.32
C SER A 69 7.74 9.85 2.64
N GLY A 70 8.87 9.55 3.31
CA GLY A 70 9.10 8.25 3.96
C GLY A 70 9.43 7.09 3.03
N ASN A 71 9.94 7.36 1.82
CA ASN A 71 9.95 6.42 0.71
C ASN A 71 10.91 5.22 0.85
N ILE A 72 10.38 4.04 0.50
CA ILE A 72 11.05 2.78 0.16
C ILE A 72 10.37 2.24 -1.10
N GLY A 73 11.04 2.30 -2.25
CA GLY A 73 10.46 1.91 -3.53
C GLY A 73 11.33 2.21 -4.75
N ALA A 74 10.68 2.42 -5.90
CA ALA A 74 11.32 2.88 -7.13
C ALA A 74 10.61 4.12 -7.68
N PHE A 75 11.36 4.94 -8.44
CA PHE A 75 10.92 6.18 -9.11
C PHE A 75 10.52 7.30 -8.13
N ASN A 76 11.29 7.48 -7.06
CA ASN A 76 11.10 8.60 -6.15
C ASN A 76 11.51 9.94 -6.80
N SER A 77 10.88 11.05 -6.44
CA SER A 77 11.30 12.40 -6.87
C SER A 77 11.96 13.21 -5.73
N GLY A 78 12.61 14.31 -6.07
CA GLY A 78 13.24 15.22 -5.09
C GLY A 78 14.58 14.73 -4.54
N THR A 79 14.74 14.78 -3.22
CA THR A 79 16.00 14.58 -2.48
C THR A 79 15.77 13.77 -1.20
N GLY A 80 16.83 13.18 -0.63
CA GLY A 80 16.76 12.49 0.66
C GLY A 80 16.00 11.15 0.67
N ASN A 81 15.76 10.54 -0.50
CA ASN A 81 14.99 9.29 -0.63
C ASN A 81 15.84 8.03 -0.39
N VAL A 82 15.19 6.91 -0.10
CA VAL A 82 15.80 5.57 -0.11
C VAL A 82 15.10 4.69 -1.16
N GLY A 83 15.87 4.03 -2.03
CA GLY A 83 15.32 3.14 -3.06
C GLY A 83 16.04 3.23 -4.40
N ALA A 84 15.30 3.00 -5.49
CA ALA A 84 15.81 3.06 -6.86
C ALA A 84 15.23 4.25 -7.65
N PHE A 85 16.01 4.80 -8.58
CA PHE A 85 15.60 5.89 -9.48
C PHE A 85 15.16 7.17 -8.75
N ASN A 86 15.91 7.57 -7.72
CA ASN A 86 15.55 8.67 -6.82
C ASN A 86 15.98 10.04 -7.38
N GLY A 87 15.02 10.95 -7.63
CA GLY A 87 15.28 12.34 -8.02
C GLY A 87 15.83 12.52 -9.44
N ASN A 88 15.51 11.60 -10.35
CA ASN A 88 15.91 11.62 -11.76
C ASN A 88 15.02 12.54 -12.62
N ASN A 89 15.56 12.98 -13.76
CA ASN A 89 14.89 13.76 -14.81
C ASN A 89 14.18 15.04 -14.33
N ASN A 90 14.72 15.70 -13.31
CA ASN A 90 14.21 16.96 -12.77
C ASN A 90 14.86 18.19 -13.43
N THR A 91 14.09 19.28 -13.49
CA THR A 91 14.53 20.58 -14.02
C THR A 91 14.97 21.58 -12.94
N SER A 92 14.76 21.26 -11.66
CA SER A 92 15.15 22.10 -10.52
C SER A 92 16.60 21.82 -10.09
N SER A 93 17.44 22.84 -10.08
CA SER A 93 18.90 22.81 -9.83
C SER A 93 19.30 22.59 -8.36
N THR A 94 18.76 21.54 -7.76
CA THR A 94 19.01 21.03 -6.39
C THR A 94 18.49 19.58 -6.22
N SER A 95 18.07 18.93 -7.30
CA SER A 95 17.32 17.67 -7.30
C SER A 95 18.23 16.44 -7.38
N GLY A 96 17.73 15.29 -6.92
CA GLY A 96 18.51 14.05 -6.98
C GLY A 96 19.71 14.03 -6.04
N ASN A 97 19.69 14.87 -5.00
CA ASN A 97 20.73 14.98 -3.99
C ASN A 97 20.41 14.18 -2.72
N HIS A 98 21.45 13.71 -2.02
CA HIS A 98 21.37 13.07 -0.69
C HIS A 98 20.51 11.79 -0.59
N ASN A 99 20.29 11.07 -1.69
CA ASN A 99 19.52 9.82 -1.72
C ASN A 99 20.41 8.59 -1.48
N ILE A 100 19.80 7.47 -1.11
CA ILE A 100 20.47 6.19 -0.85
C ILE A 100 19.87 5.09 -1.74
N GLY A 101 20.71 4.35 -2.46
CA GLY A 101 20.33 3.18 -3.24
C GLY A 101 20.91 3.17 -4.66
N ALA A 102 20.07 3.02 -5.68
CA ALA A 102 20.52 2.86 -7.07
C ALA A 102 19.89 3.89 -8.02
N PHE A 103 20.64 4.33 -9.03
CA PHE A 103 20.21 5.28 -10.04
C PHE A 103 19.71 6.61 -9.43
N ASN A 104 20.46 7.19 -8.49
CA ASN A 104 20.10 8.43 -7.82
C ASN A 104 20.50 9.68 -8.62
N GLY A 105 19.57 10.60 -8.85
CA GLY A 105 19.80 11.94 -9.37
C GLY A 105 20.44 12.03 -10.75
N ASN A 106 19.92 11.27 -11.72
CA ASN A 106 20.42 11.18 -13.09
C ASN A 106 19.50 11.90 -14.10
N GLY A 107 20.08 12.42 -15.17
CA GLY A 107 19.36 13.07 -16.27
C GLY A 107 18.68 14.39 -15.92
N ASN A 108 19.12 15.07 -14.85
CA ASN A 108 18.63 16.39 -14.44
C ASN A 108 19.24 17.51 -15.30
N THR A 109 18.67 18.72 -15.29
CA THR A 109 19.09 19.82 -16.18
C THR A 109 19.54 21.10 -15.46
N GLY A 110 19.84 21.04 -14.16
CA GLY A 110 20.30 22.16 -13.36
C GLY A 110 21.75 22.05 -12.90
N GLU A 111 22.23 23.10 -12.23
CA GLU A 111 23.47 23.03 -11.46
C GLU A 111 23.25 22.30 -10.12
N TYR A 112 24.32 21.75 -9.55
CA TYR A 112 24.34 21.07 -8.25
C TYR A 112 23.39 19.86 -8.11
N ASP A 113 23.05 19.19 -9.22
CA ASP A 113 22.19 18.01 -9.27
C ASP A 113 22.97 16.69 -9.15
N GLY A 114 22.37 15.68 -8.50
CA GLY A 114 22.92 14.33 -8.40
C GLY A 114 24.10 14.16 -7.43
N ASN A 115 24.26 15.08 -6.48
CA ASN A 115 25.35 15.16 -5.52
C ASN A 115 25.08 14.41 -4.19
N ALA A 116 26.16 13.99 -3.52
CA ALA A 116 26.16 13.46 -2.15
C ALA A 116 25.21 12.27 -1.90
N ASN A 117 24.93 11.46 -2.92
CA ASN A 117 24.17 10.21 -2.83
C ASN A 117 25.07 9.03 -2.45
N VAL A 118 24.46 7.95 -1.94
CA VAL A 118 25.15 6.71 -1.54
C VAL A 118 24.61 5.52 -2.32
N GLY A 119 25.51 4.78 -2.97
CA GLY A 119 25.19 3.50 -3.63
C GLY A 119 25.75 3.39 -5.06
N ALA A 120 24.89 3.16 -6.05
CA ALA A 120 25.34 2.89 -7.43
C ALA A 120 24.61 3.73 -8.48
N PHE A 121 25.32 4.13 -9.53
CA PHE A 121 24.79 4.94 -10.63
C PHE A 121 24.25 6.30 -10.15
N ASN A 122 25.03 7.02 -9.35
CA ASN A 122 24.65 8.31 -8.79
C ASN A 122 25.13 9.48 -9.66
N GLY A 123 24.23 10.42 -9.96
CA GLY A 123 24.59 11.71 -10.54
C GLY A 123 25.24 11.61 -11.92
N ASN A 124 24.61 10.91 -12.86
CA ASN A 124 25.08 10.77 -14.25
C ASN A 124 24.13 11.47 -15.24
N PHE A 125 24.66 11.87 -16.39
CA PHE A 125 23.92 12.53 -17.48
C PHE A 125 23.24 13.86 -17.10
N ASN A 126 23.69 14.53 -16.04
CA ASN A 126 23.12 15.79 -15.58
C ASN A 126 23.71 16.99 -16.33
N GLY A 127 22.89 17.69 -17.12
CA GLY A 127 23.27 18.95 -17.76
C GLY A 127 23.36 20.09 -16.74
N GLY A 128 24.37 20.95 -16.84
CA GLY A 128 24.67 22.01 -15.87
C GLY A 128 26.10 21.94 -15.34
N SER A 129 26.33 22.59 -14.20
CA SER A 129 27.64 22.70 -13.52
C SER A 129 27.61 22.00 -12.16
N PHE A 130 28.76 21.48 -11.70
CA PHE A 130 28.93 20.92 -10.35
C PHE A 130 28.02 19.74 -10.00
N ASN A 131 27.80 18.85 -10.97
CA ASN A 131 26.85 17.73 -10.88
C ASN A 131 27.55 16.39 -10.60
N GLY A 132 26.97 15.50 -9.81
CA GLY A 132 27.50 14.16 -9.55
C GLY A 132 28.70 14.07 -8.59
N ASN A 133 28.99 15.14 -7.85
CA ASN A 133 30.06 15.26 -6.85
C ASN A 133 29.73 14.57 -5.52
N SER A 134 30.77 14.25 -4.75
CA SER A 134 30.68 13.69 -3.38
C SER A 134 29.85 12.40 -3.23
N ASN A 135 29.60 11.69 -4.33
CA ASN A 135 28.81 10.46 -4.35
C ASN A 135 29.64 9.24 -3.90
N VAL A 136 29.13 8.48 -2.93
CA VAL A 136 29.78 7.28 -2.40
C VAL A 136 29.33 6.04 -3.17
N GLY A 137 30.28 5.18 -3.56
CA GLY A 137 30.02 3.89 -4.20
C GLY A 137 30.48 3.81 -5.66
N ALA A 138 29.66 3.25 -6.56
CA ALA A 138 30.11 2.80 -7.89
C ALA A 138 29.35 3.45 -9.07
N PHE A 139 30.06 3.68 -10.18
CA PHE A 139 29.51 4.25 -11.43
C PHE A 139 28.86 5.64 -11.26
N ASN A 140 29.51 6.52 -10.51
CA ASN A 140 29.01 7.85 -10.17
C ASN A 140 29.62 8.94 -11.08
N GLY A 141 28.89 10.04 -11.31
CA GLY A 141 29.44 11.29 -11.89
C GLY A 141 29.68 11.32 -13.41
N ASN A 142 29.20 10.32 -14.17
CA ASN A 142 29.53 10.15 -15.59
C ASN A 142 28.66 11.02 -16.52
N PHE A 143 29.22 11.48 -17.63
CA PHE A 143 28.51 12.19 -18.72
C PHE A 143 27.75 13.47 -18.30
N ASN A 144 28.17 14.12 -17.22
CA ASN A 144 27.61 15.40 -16.77
C ASN A 144 28.11 16.60 -17.60
N GLY A 145 27.48 17.75 -17.41
CA GLY A 145 27.81 19.01 -18.07
C GLY A 145 29.17 19.61 -17.68
N ARG A 146 29.49 20.75 -18.29
CA ARG A 146 30.76 21.46 -18.07
C ARG A 146 30.74 22.17 -16.72
N GLY A 147 31.63 21.77 -15.81
CA GLY A 147 31.76 22.41 -14.49
C GLY A 147 32.33 21.49 -13.42
N ASN A 148 32.30 20.18 -13.65
CA ASN A 148 32.92 19.19 -12.77
C ASN A 148 34.45 19.36 -12.73
N ARG A 149 34.98 19.65 -11.55
CA ARG A 149 36.39 19.77 -11.18
C ARG A 149 36.57 19.28 -9.75
#